data_AF-A0A8J1VNZ6-F1
#
_entry.id   AF-A0A8J1VNZ6-F1
#
_cell.length_a   1.000
_cell.length_b   1.000
_cell.length_c   1.000
_cell.angle_alpha   90.00
_cell.angle_beta   90.00
_cell.angle_gamma   90.00
#
_symmetry.space_group_name_H-M   'P 1'
#
loop_
_entity.id
_entity.type
_entity.pdbx_description
1 polymer ?
#
loop_
_entity_poly.entity_id
_entity_poly.type
_entity_poly.pdbx_seq_one_letter_code
_entity_poly.pdbx_strand_id
1 'polypeptide(L)'
;MDGAHGVFSVLPGNLPDGEEVRVGRMIGDMAAEIGIAHLVYSSGASVGTELTGVPRVDAKPQIEAHVRSLPVTATIVRPMIFMDMLLGPNYGLDQGRYTFFLKPDQEMQLVAVDDIGAFVAVIFANKLQSAGRTVKLASDTVSGFDLQTILSEAADQPIRYEQFPQAALAASPDLAHMSRSLDNGPLSDHVDLAEMRAISPDLTSFRAWIATSGRKTLPIVSPRQISQHLRSNAETRYVLLAVLFSHLAEICQA
;
A
#
# COMPACT_ATOMS: atom_id res chain seq x y z
N MET A 1 17.47 15.85 11.66
CA MET A 1 18.33 14.96 10.85
C MET A 1 19.81 15.09 11.23
N ASP A 2 20.22 16.16 11.93
CA ASP A 2 21.58 16.28 12.45
C ASP A 2 21.98 15.07 13.31
N GLY A 3 23.17 14.52 13.06
CA GLY A 3 23.69 13.30 13.71
C GLY A 3 23.12 11.95 13.23
N ALA A 4 22.17 11.93 12.28
CA ALA A 4 21.60 10.67 11.78
C ALA A 4 22.54 9.93 10.81
N HIS A 5 22.71 8.62 10.98
CA HIS A 5 23.48 7.79 10.05
C HIS A 5 22.72 7.54 8.74
N GLY A 6 21.40 7.33 8.81
CA GLY A 6 20.55 7.12 7.66
C GLY A 6 19.14 7.66 7.89
N VAL A 7 18.40 7.85 6.80
CA VAL A 7 17.04 8.37 6.81
C VAL A 7 16.14 7.44 6.01
N PHE A 8 15.06 6.98 6.62
CA PHE A 8 13.95 6.36 5.90
C PHE A 8 12.89 7.42 5.62
N SER A 9 12.62 7.68 4.35
CA SER A 9 11.66 8.69 3.90
C SER A 9 10.42 8.01 3.35
N VAL A 10 9.27 8.28 3.96
CA VAL A 10 7.95 7.88 3.48
C VAL A 10 7.01 9.09 3.60
N LEU A 11 6.15 9.27 2.61
CA LEU A 11 5.24 10.42 2.55
C LEU A 11 3.80 9.92 2.59
N PRO A 12 2.91 10.60 3.34
CA PRO A 12 1.51 10.24 3.36
C PRO A 12 0.88 10.60 2.00
N GLY A 13 0.04 9.71 1.46
CA GLY A 13 -0.56 9.88 0.13
C GLY A 13 -1.71 10.89 0.08
N ASN A 14 -2.07 11.53 1.20
CA ASN A 14 -3.17 12.50 1.31
C ASN A 14 -2.69 13.96 1.34
N LEU A 15 -1.44 14.22 0.99
CA LEU A 15 -0.94 15.57 0.83
C LEU A 15 -1.67 16.27 -0.33
N PRO A 16 -1.86 17.61 -0.26
CA PRO A 16 -2.38 18.38 -1.38
C PRO A 16 -1.56 18.18 -2.67
N ASP A 17 -2.17 18.43 -3.82
CA ASP A 17 -1.50 18.27 -5.10
C ASP A 17 -0.18 19.07 -5.16
N GLY A 18 0.89 18.41 -5.58
CA GLY A 18 2.24 18.98 -5.64
C GLY A 18 3.00 19.02 -4.31
N GLU A 19 2.33 18.90 -3.17
CA GLU A 19 3.00 18.90 -1.86
C GLU A 19 3.84 17.65 -1.63
N GLU A 20 3.38 16.48 -2.09
CA GLU A 20 4.17 15.23 -1.98
C GLU A 20 5.53 15.37 -2.68
N VAL A 21 5.55 15.92 -3.91
CA VAL A 21 6.79 16.16 -4.65
C VAL A 21 7.67 17.17 -3.91
N ARG A 22 7.09 18.29 -3.46
CA ARG A 22 7.81 19.35 -2.76
C ARG A 22 8.49 18.82 -1.49
N VAL A 23 7.75 18.10 -0.65
CA VAL A 23 8.26 17.55 0.62
C VAL A 23 9.25 16.42 0.36
N GLY A 24 9.00 15.54 -0.62
CA GLY A 24 9.92 14.46 -0.98
C GLY A 24 11.28 14.97 -1.45
N ARG A 25 11.28 16.01 -2.30
CA ARG A 25 12.52 16.67 -2.74
C ARG A 25 13.25 17.33 -1.58
N MET A 26 12.53 18.07 -0.73
CA MET A 26 13.08 18.72 0.45
C MET A 26 13.79 17.72 1.38
N ILE A 27 13.19 16.55 1.63
CA ILE A 27 13.83 15.50 2.46
C ILE A 27 15.12 15.00 1.80
N GLY A 28 15.10 14.78 0.48
CA GLY A 28 16.30 14.41 -0.27
C GLY A 28 17.40 15.47 -0.18
N ASP A 29 17.05 16.73 -0.42
CA ASP A 29 18.00 17.86 -0.37
C ASP A 29 18.65 17.97 1.02
N MET A 30 17.85 17.90 2.09
CA MET A 30 18.37 17.92 3.46
C MET A 30 19.28 16.73 3.76
N ALA A 31 18.93 15.52 3.28
CA ALA A 31 19.76 14.33 3.44
C ALA A 31 21.14 14.51 2.77
N ALA A 32 21.17 15.11 1.58
CA ALA A 32 22.40 15.40 0.86
C ALA A 32 23.21 16.52 1.54
N GLU A 33 22.56 17.60 1.98
CA GLU A 33 23.20 18.74 2.64
C GLU A 33 23.85 18.35 3.98
N ILE A 34 23.17 17.53 4.78
CA ILE A 34 23.67 17.04 6.08
C ILE A 34 24.76 15.98 5.89
N GLY A 35 24.84 15.34 4.71
CA GLY A 35 25.83 14.31 4.42
C GLY A 35 25.54 12.98 5.13
N ILE A 36 24.27 12.59 5.24
CA ILE A 36 23.92 11.28 5.82
C ILE A 36 24.54 10.14 5.00
N ALA A 37 24.80 9.00 5.64
CA ALA A 37 25.44 7.89 4.97
C ALA A 37 24.51 7.18 3.98
N HIS A 38 23.20 7.13 4.24
CA HIS A 38 22.25 6.38 3.40
C HIS A 38 20.81 6.93 3.50
N LEU A 39 20.22 7.24 2.35
CA LEU A 39 18.79 7.56 2.21
C LEU A 39 18.03 6.36 1.67
N VAL A 40 16.97 5.92 2.36
CA VAL A 40 16.02 4.93 1.83
C VAL A 40 14.69 5.63 1.58
N TYR A 41 14.30 5.77 0.32
CA TYR A 41 13.03 6.39 -0.06
C TYR A 41 11.96 5.32 -0.36
N SER A 42 10.83 5.42 0.34
CA SER A 42 9.65 4.60 0.10
C SER A 42 8.76 5.22 -0.96
N SER A 43 8.85 4.66 -2.16
CA SER A 43 8.02 4.95 -3.32
C SER A 43 6.77 4.04 -3.31
N GLY A 44 6.34 3.54 -4.47
CA GLY A 44 5.23 2.60 -4.60
C GLY A 44 5.40 1.70 -5.82
N ALA A 45 4.95 0.46 -5.73
CA ALA A 45 5.05 -0.50 -6.83
C ALA A 45 4.23 -0.11 -8.07
N SER A 46 3.25 0.79 -7.93
CA SER A 46 2.46 1.35 -9.03
C SER A 46 3.25 2.27 -9.97
N VAL A 47 4.49 2.66 -9.62
CA VAL A 47 5.32 3.50 -10.48
C VAL A 47 5.72 2.73 -11.74
N GLY A 48 5.20 3.19 -12.88
CA GLY A 48 5.50 2.69 -14.22
C GLY A 48 6.37 3.64 -15.03
N THR A 49 6.40 3.43 -16.35
CA THR A 49 7.15 4.24 -17.32
C THR A 49 6.38 5.44 -17.86
N GLU A 50 5.07 5.52 -17.59
CA GLU A 50 4.17 6.55 -18.09
C GLU A 50 3.45 7.26 -16.94
N LEU A 51 3.06 8.51 -17.16
CA LEU A 51 2.21 9.25 -16.23
C LEU A 51 0.78 8.75 -16.34
N THR A 52 0.18 8.57 -15.18
CA THR A 52 -1.13 7.93 -15.01
C THR A 52 -2.27 8.93 -15.02
N GLY A 53 -1.95 10.23 -14.85
CA GLY A 53 -2.92 11.29 -14.64
C GLY A 53 -3.46 11.34 -13.20
N VAL A 54 -3.01 10.44 -12.33
CA VAL A 54 -3.36 10.38 -10.91
C VAL A 54 -2.25 11.06 -10.12
N PRO A 55 -2.46 12.27 -9.54
CA PRO A 55 -1.40 13.08 -8.96
C PRO A 55 -0.51 12.35 -7.95
N ARG A 56 -1.11 11.55 -7.05
CA ARG A 56 -0.37 10.77 -6.04
C ARG A 56 0.50 9.64 -6.59
N VAL A 57 0.15 9.09 -7.75
CA VAL A 57 0.97 8.05 -8.41
C VAL A 57 2.12 8.72 -9.15
N ASP A 58 1.81 9.83 -9.83
CA ASP A 58 2.74 10.58 -10.67
C ASP A 58 3.75 11.42 -9.86
N ALA A 59 3.50 11.65 -8.57
CA ALA A 59 4.45 12.31 -7.66
C ALA A 59 5.71 11.45 -7.40
N LYS A 60 5.53 10.15 -7.21
CA LYS A 60 6.60 9.22 -6.84
C LYS A 60 7.75 9.13 -7.84
N PRO A 61 7.53 8.95 -9.17
CA PRO A 61 8.63 8.92 -10.13
C PRO A 61 9.43 10.25 -10.15
N GLN A 62 8.78 11.39 -9.88
CA GLN A 62 9.47 12.68 -9.80
C GLN A 62 10.40 12.76 -8.57
N ILE A 63 9.97 12.20 -7.44
CA ILE A 63 10.80 12.12 -6.23
C ILE A 63 11.92 11.11 -6.43
N GLU A 64 11.64 9.94 -7.02
CA GLU A 64 12.67 8.96 -7.33
C GLU A 64 13.76 9.52 -8.25
N ALA A 65 13.37 10.25 -9.31
CA ALA A 65 14.32 10.90 -10.21
C ALA A 65 15.19 11.93 -9.47
N HIS A 66 14.57 12.72 -8.58
CA HIS A 66 15.30 13.66 -7.73
C HIS A 66 16.29 12.95 -6.81
N VAL A 67 15.84 11.94 -6.07
CA VAL A 67 16.69 11.15 -5.16
C VAL A 67 17.89 10.54 -5.87
N ARG A 68 17.72 10.03 -7.11
CA ARG A 68 18.84 9.49 -7.91
C ARG A 68 19.86 10.55 -8.34
N SER A 69 19.46 11.82 -8.42
CA SER A 69 20.33 12.91 -8.84
C SER A 69 21.20 13.49 -7.72
N LEU A 70 20.86 13.18 -6.46
CA LEU A 70 21.52 13.76 -5.29
C LEU A 70 22.87 13.08 -4.99
N PRO A 71 23.85 13.80 -4.44
CA PRO A 71 25.14 13.26 -4.05
C PRO A 71 25.07 12.50 -2.70
N VAL A 72 24.07 11.65 -2.52
CA VAL A 72 23.86 10.80 -1.34
C VAL A 72 23.67 9.36 -1.78
N THR A 73 24.22 8.39 -1.01
CA THR A 73 23.89 6.99 -1.28
C THR A 73 22.40 6.78 -1.03
N ALA A 74 21.66 6.36 -2.04
CA ALA A 74 20.22 6.17 -1.92
C ALA A 74 19.78 4.77 -2.36
N THR A 75 18.73 4.25 -1.73
CA THR A 75 17.98 3.07 -2.16
C THR A 75 16.51 3.45 -2.27
N ILE A 76 15.84 3.03 -3.33
CA ILE A 76 14.41 3.21 -3.49
C ILE A 76 13.73 1.88 -3.21
N VAL A 77 12.77 1.87 -2.29
CA VAL A 77 11.88 0.73 -2.08
C VAL A 77 10.53 1.02 -2.69
N ARG A 78 9.93 0.02 -3.33
CA ARG A 78 8.61 0.07 -3.96
C ARG A 78 7.75 -1.04 -3.35
N PRO A 79 7.17 -0.81 -2.17
CA PRO A 79 6.26 -1.78 -1.57
C PRO A 79 5.11 -2.11 -2.52
N MET A 80 4.70 -3.38 -2.54
CA MET A 80 3.45 -3.81 -3.17
C MET A 80 2.24 -3.29 -2.37
N ILE A 81 1.03 -3.77 -2.69
CA ILE A 81 -0.19 -3.30 -2.04
C ILE A 81 -0.13 -3.62 -0.53
N PHE A 82 -0.38 -2.62 0.32
CA PHE A 82 -0.42 -2.85 1.76
C PHE A 82 -1.62 -3.70 2.13
N MET A 83 -1.43 -4.68 3.02
CA MET A 83 -2.51 -5.53 3.51
C MET A 83 -3.66 -4.70 4.13
N ASP A 84 -3.34 -3.60 4.79
CA ASP A 84 -4.29 -2.63 5.34
C ASP A 84 -5.27 -2.08 4.28
N MET A 85 -4.82 -1.91 3.04
CA MET A 85 -5.65 -1.36 1.96
C MET A 85 -6.76 -2.30 1.52
N LEU A 86 -6.72 -3.59 1.88
CA LEU A 86 -7.76 -4.57 1.56
C LEU A 86 -8.96 -4.45 2.51
N LEU A 87 -8.79 -3.83 3.68
CA LEU A 87 -9.87 -3.62 4.65
C LEU A 87 -10.48 -2.22 4.54
N GLY A 88 -10.20 -1.52 3.44
CA GLY A 88 -10.76 -0.21 3.15
C GLY A 88 -12.29 -0.21 3.11
N PRO A 89 -12.91 0.95 3.39
CA PRO A 89 -14.36 1.08 3.27
C PRO A 89 -14.80 0.87 1.82
N ASN A 90 -16.08 0.51 1.63
CA ASN A 90 -16.74 0.37 0.33
C ASN A 90 -16.39 -0.88 -0.50
N TYR A 91 -15.60 -1.83 0.03
CA TYR A 91 -15.48 -3.16 -0.59
C TYR A 91 -16.66 -4.09 -0.27
N GLY A 92 -17.57 -3.67 0.61
CA GLY A 92 -18.82 -4.39 0.88
C GLY A 92 -18.71 -5.53 1.88
N LEU A 93 -17.59 -5.63 2.63
CA LEU A 93 -17.39 -6.63 3.68
C LEU A 93 -18.53 -6.65 4.70
N ASP A 94 -19.09 -5.47 4.98
CA ASP A 94 -20.24 -5.27 5.85
C ASP A 94 -21.57 -5.80 5.24
N GLN A 95 -21.56 -6.25 4.00
CA GLN A 95 -22.73 -6.69 3.23
C GLN A 95 -22.61 -8.16 2.81
N GLY A 96 -21.67 -8.92 3.39
CA GLY A 96 -21.45 -10.33 3.05
C GLY A 96 -20.82 -10.54 1.67
N ARG A 97 -20.24 -9.48 1.07
CA ARG A 97 -19.52 -9.55 -0.21
C ARG A 97 -18.17 -8.84 -0.12
N TYR A 98 -17.29 -9.09 -1.06
CA TYR A 98 -16.03 -8.38 -1.18
C TYR A 98 -15.78 -8.05 -2.65
N THR A 99 -16.02 -6.78 -3.00
CA THR A 99 -15.83 -6.29 -4.35
C THR A 99 -14.44 -5.69 -4.49
N PHE A 100 -13.60 -6.25 -5.36
CA PHE A 100 -12.22 -5.80 -5.55
C PHE A 100 -11.78 -5.85 -7.02
N PHE A 101 -10.52 -5.50 -7.31
CA PHE A 101 -10.06 -5.28 -8.69
C PHE A 101 -9.77 -6.56 -9.47
N LEU A 102 -9.38 -7.65 -8.80
CA LEU A 102 -8.89 -8.86 -9.44
C LEU A 102 -10.03 -9.64 -10.11
N LYS A 103 -9.69 -10.37 -11.17
CA LYS A 103 -10.47 -11.54 -11.54
C LYS A 103 -10.38 -12.58 -10.41
N PRO A 104 -11.37 -13.46 -10.22
CA PRO A 104 -11.38 -14.38 -9.08
C PRO A 104 -10.12 -15.25 -8.96
N ASP A 105 -9.53 -15.66 -10.07
CA ASP A 105 -8.32 -16.48 -10.18
C ASP A 105 -7.02 -15.69 -10.40
N GLN A 106 -7.10 -14.37 -10.56
CA GLN A 106 -5.94 -13.51 -10.75
C GLN A 106 -5.24 -13.25 -9.42
N GLU A 107 -3.92 -13.44 -9.40
CA GLU A 107 -3.07 -13.19 -8.26
C GLU A 107 -2.61 -11.73 -8.19
N MET A 108 -2.39 -11.24 -6.98
CA MET A 108 -1.64 -10.02 -6.70
C MET A 108 -0.72 -10.22 -5.49
N GLN A 109 0.33 -9.41 -5.42
CA GLN A 109 1.22 -9.41 -4.28
C GLN A 109 0.90 -8.31 -3.28
N LEU A 110 1.05 -8.67 -2.01
CA LEU A 110 0.77 -7.83 -0.86
C LEU A 110 2.03 -7.68 -0.02
N VAL A 111 2.07 -6.66 0.83
CA VAL A 111 3.12 -6.47 1.83
C VAL A 111 2.53 -6.00 3.15
N ALA A 112 2.97 -6.60 4.26
CA ALA A 112 2.64 -6.11 5.59
C ALA A 112 3.55 -4.92 5.93
N VAL A 113 3.02 -3.91 6.62
CA VAL A 113 3.82 -2.72 7.01
C VAL A 113 5.02 -3.11 7.89
N ASP A 114 4.83 -4.08 8.79
CA ASP A 114 5.90 -4.58 9.67
C ASP A 114 7.05 -5.20 8.86
N ASP A 115 6.75 -5.91 7.78
CA ASP A 115 7.76 -6.50 6.90
C ASP A 115 8.56 -5.43 6.14
N ILE A 116 7.93 -4.29 5.77
CA ILE A 116 8.66 -3.15 5.18
C ILE A 116 9.74 -2.67 6.14
N GLY A 117 9.43 -2.58 7.44
CA GLY A 117 10.39 -2.23 8.47
C GLY A 117 11.58 -3.19 8.51
N ALA A 118 11.31 -4.50 8.47
CA ALA A 118 12.34 -5.53 8.44
C ALA A 118 13.24 -5.42 7.18
N PHE A 119 12.65 -5.25 6.00
CA PHE A 119 13.42 -5.06 4.76
C PHE A 119 14.29 -3.81 4.80
N VAL A 120 13.74 -2.68 5.26
CA VAL A 120 14.46 -1.40 5.37
C VAL A 120 15.62 -1.50 6.35
N ALA A 121 15.45 -2.19 7.48
CA ALA A 121 16.54 -2.44 8.43
C ALA A 121 17.71 -3.20 7.78
N VAL A 122 17.41 -4.24 6.98
CA VAL A 122 18.44 -4.99 6.24
C VAL A 122 19.10 -4.15 5.15
N ILE A 123 18.34 -3.27 4.48
CA ILE A 123 18.88 -2.33 3.48
C ILE A 123 19.91 -1.40 4.10
N PHE A 124 19.63 -0.85 5.29
CA PHE A 124 20.59 -0.02 6.02
C PHE A 124 21.83 -0.82 6.48
N ALA A 125 21.63 -2.05 6.96
CA ALA A 125 22.73 -2.92 7.38
C ALA A 125 23.66 -3.31 6.21
N ASN A 126 23.15 -3.35 4.98
CA ASN A 126 23.87 -3.78 3.78
C ASN A 126 24.02 -2.68 2.73
N LYS A 127 24.35 -1.45 3.17
CA LYS A 127 24.46 -0.24 2.32
C LYS A 127 25.12 -0.47 0.95
N LEU A 128 26.28 -1.15 0.89
CA LEU A 128 27.01 -1.36 -0.37
C LEU A 128 26.21 -2.19 -1.40
N GLN A 129 25.43 -3.16 -0.94
CA GLN A 129 24.64 -4.03 -1.80
C GLN A 129 23.31 -3.41 -2.22
N SER A 130 22.84 -2.39 -1.51
CA SER A 130 21.58 -1.69 -1.74
C SER A 130 21.74 -0.31 -2.40
N ALA A 131 22.96 0.24 -2.42
CA ALA A 131 23.29 1.53 -3.02
C ALA A 131 22.84 1.61 -4.50
N GLY A 132 22.08 2.66 -4.82
CA GLY A 132 21.59 2.94 -6.18
C GLY A 132 20.46 2.01 -6.65
N ARG A 133 20.05 1.01 -5.87
CA ARG A 133 19.04 0.04 -6.28
C ARG A 133 17.62 0.57 -6.08
N THR A 134 16.72 0.08 -6.93
CA THR A 134 15.27 0.16 -6.75
C THR A 134 14.76 -1.27 -6.52
N VAL A 135 14.05 -1.51 -5.41
CA VAL A 135 13.64 -2.86 -4.99
C VAL A 135 12.15 -2.88 -4.71
N LYS A 136 11.41 -3.84 -5.28
CA LYS A 136 10.02 -4.09 -4.92
C LYS A 136 9.94 -5.02 -3.71
N LEU A 137 8.98 -4.79 -2.82
CA LEU A 137 8.85 -5.52 -1.56
C LEU A 137 7.46 -6.17 -1.46
N ALA A 138 7.44 -7.47 -1.21
CA ALA A 138 6.21 -8.26 -1.02
C ALA A 138 6.40 -9.25 0.14
N SER A 139 5.29 -9.57 0.80
CA SER A 139 5.19 -10.53 1.91
C SER A 139 4.33 -11.74 1.55
N ASP A 140 3.34 -11.56 0.66
CA ASP A 140 2.41 -12.62 0.30
C ASP A 140 1.84 -12.46 -1.12
N THR A 141 1.23 -13.53 -1.64
CA THR A 141 0.48 -13.52 -2.90
C THR A 141 -0.92 -14.07 -2.63
N VAL A 142 -1.96 -13.37 -3.13
CA VAL A 142 -3.35 -13.79 -2.97
C VAL A 142 -4.12 -13.62 -4.28
N SER A 143 -5.05 -14.54 -4.54
CA SER A 143 -6.09 -14.40 -5.57
C SER A 143 -7.40 -13.87 -5.01
N GLY A 144 -8.36 -13.52 -5.88
CA GLY A 144 -9.73 -13.22 -5.45
C GLY A 144 -10.38 -14.36 -4.65
N PHE A 145 -10.12 -15.62 -5.03
CA PHE A 145 -10.60 -16.79 -4.29
C PHE A 145 -9.92 -16.95 -2.92
N ASP A 146 -8.63 -16.64 -2.82
CA ASP A 146 -7.94 -16.63 -1.51
C ASP A 146 -8.52 -15.57 -0.60
N LEU A 147 -8.76 -14.36 -1.13
CA LEU A 147 -9.40 -13.28 -0.39
C LEU A 147 -10.79 -13.70 0.09
N GLN A 148 -11.60 -14.32 -0.76
CA GLN A 148 -12.91 -14.85 -0.37
C GLN A 148 -12.80 -15.77 0.85
N THR A 149 -11.88 -16.73 0.78
CA THR A 149 -11.67 -17.74 1.81
C THR A 149 -11.18 -17.11 3.11
N ILE A 150 -10.08 -16.34 3.04
CA ILE A 150 -9.43 -15.71 4.20
C ILE A 150 -10.37 -14.72 4.89
N LEU A 151 -11.09 -13.89 4.13
CA LEU A 151 -12.02 -12.90 4.68
C LEU A 151 -13.26 -13.57 5.29
N SER A 152 -13.76 -14.66 4.70
CA SER A 152 -14.87 -15.42 5.26
C SER A 152 -14.52 -16.02 6.62
N GLU A 153 -13.33 -16.64 6.71
CA GLU A 153 -12.82 -17.19 7.97
C GLU A 153 -12.59 -16.10 9.02
N ALA A 154 -12.00 -14.96 8.62
CA ALA A 154 -11.77 -13.85 9.53
C ALA A 154 -13.09 -13.23 10.03
N ALA A 155 -14.10 -13.12 9.18
CA ALA A 155 -15.39 -12.54 9.52
C ALA A 155 -16.34 -13.51 10.25
N ASP A 156 -15.99 -14.80 10.33
CA ASP A 156 -16.85 -15.89 10.84
C ASP A 156 -18.22 -15.94 10.13
N GLN A 157 -18.23 -15.61 8.83
CA GLN A 157 -19.43 -15.65 7.97
C GLN A 157 -19.03 -15.77 6.50
N PRO A 158 -19.89 -16.34 5.63
CA PRO A 158 -19.61 -16.38 4.20
C PRO A 158 -19.50 -14.98 3.60
N ILE A 159 -18.35 -14.69 2.97
CA ILE A 159 -18.12 -13.51 2.15
C ILE A 159 -18.01 -13.96 0.69
N ARG A 160 -18.78 -13.36 -0.21
CA ARG A 160 -18.69 -13.63 -1.66
C ARG A 160 -17.73 -12.66 -2.34
N TYR A 161 -16.74 -13.16 -3.07
CA TYR A 161 -15.87 -12.32 -3.88
C TYR A 161 -16.54 -11.92 -5.18
N GLU A 162 -16.39 -10.64 -5.56
CA GLU A 162 -16.85 -10.09 -6.82
C GLU A 162 -15.79 -9.15 -7.40
N GLN A 163 -15.59 -9.17 -8.71
CA GLN A 163 -14.78 -8.13 -9.34
C GLN A 163 -15.60 -6.84 -9.46
N PHE A 164 -14.93 -5.69 -9.35
CA PHE A 164 -15.57 -4.40 -9.65
C PHE A 164 -16.24 -4.43 -11.04
N PRO A 165 -17.52 -4.01 -11.15
CA PRO A 165 -18.18 -3.91 -12.43
C PRO A 165 -17.45 -2.92 -13.35
N GLN A 166 -17.40 -3.23 -14.65
CA GLN A 166 -16.75 -2.37 -15.64
C GLN A 166 -17.30 -0.94 -15.66
N ALA A 167 -18.59 -0.76 -15.38
CA ALA A 167 -19.20 0.56 -15.26
C ALA A 167 -18.64 1.37 -14.08
N ALA A 168 -18.33 0.71 -12.95
CA ALA A 168 -17.73 1.36 -11.79
C ALA A 168 -16.27 1.75 -12.07
N LEU A 169 -15.51 0.87 -12.75
CA LEU A 169 -14.15 1.18 -13.20
C LEU A 169 -14.14 2.36 -14.18
N ALA A 170 -15.04 2.36 -15.18
CA ALA A 170 -15.14 3.45 -16.15
C ALA A 170 -15.55 4.80 -15.54
N ALA A 171 -16.28 4.78 -14.43
CA ALA A 171 -16.75 6.00 -13.74
C ALA A 171 -15.66 6.66 -12.86
N SER A 172 -14.53 6.00 -12.60
CA SER A 172 -13.47 6.51 -11.74
C SER A 172 -12.08 6.30 -12.35
N PRO A 173 -11.35 7.38 -12.71
CA PRO A 173 -9.99 7.27 -13.22
C PRO A 173 -9.04 6.49 -12.31
N ASP A 174 -9.16 6.67 -11.00
CA ASP A 174 -8.34 5.99 -10.00
C ASP A 174 -8.61 4.47 -9.97
N LEU A 175 -9.89 4.07 -9.97
CA LEU A 175 -10.26 2.65 -10.02
C LEU A 175 -9.82 2.00 -11.34
N ALA A 176 -10.01 2.71 -12.45
CA ALA A 176 -9.59 2.24 -13.77
C ALA A 176 -8.06 2.08 -13.85
N HIS A 177 -7.30 3.02 -13.27
CA HIS A 177 -5.85 2.93 -13.19
C HIS A 177 -5.40 1.74 -12.35
N MET A 178 -5.98 1.55 -11.16
CA MET A 178 -5.65 0.43 -10.29
C MET A 178 -5.93 -0.92 -10.96
N SER A 179 -7.10 -1.07 -11.60
CA SER A 179 -7.45 -2.26 -12.36
C SER A 179 -6.45 -2.55 -13.49
N ARG A 180 -6.11 -1.55 -14.32
CA ARG A 180 -5.12 -1.73 -15.39
C ARG A 180 -3.73 -2.08 -14.85
N SER A 181 -3.33 -1.46 -13.74
CA SER A 181 -2.03 -1.68 -13.12
C SER A 181 -1.87 -3.11 -12.59
N LEU A 182 -2.95 -3.68 -12.05
CA LEU A 182 -3.01 -5.08 -11.59
C LEU A 182 -3.13 -6.09 -12.74
N ASP A 183 -3.77 -5.71 -13.85
CA ASP A 183 -3.96 -6.61 -14.98
C ASP A 183 -2.69 -6.79 -15.80
N ASN A 184 -2.02 -5.70 -16.19
CA ASN A 184 -0.86 -5.73 -17.08
C ASN A 184 0.14 -4.59 -16.83
N GLY A 185 0.11 -3.98 -15.65
CA GLY A 185 0.93 -2.82 -15.32
C GLY A 185 1.94 -3.08 -14.20
N PRO A 186 2.46 -2.02 -13.58
CA PRO A 186 3.50 -2.17 -12.56
C PRO A 186 3.12 -3.03 -11.35
N LEU A 187 1.82 -3.16 -11.04
CA LEU A 187 1.34 -4.00 -9.94
C LEU A 187 1.17 -5.48 -10.33
N SER A 188 1.22 -5.84 -11.62
CA SER A 188 1.28 -7.24 -12.06
C SER A 188 2.69 -7.84 -12.02
N ASP A 189 3.72 -7.03 -11.75
CA ASP A 189 5.09 -7.52 -11.60
C ASP A 189 5.22 -8.47 -10.41
N HIS A 190 6.01 -9.51 -10.57
CA HIS A 190 6.22 -10.54 -9.55
C HIS A 190 7.54 -10.32 -8.79
N VAL A 191 7.43 -10.14 -7.47
CA VAL A 191 8.53 -10.15 -6.50
C VAL A 191 8.77 -11.59 -6.05
N ASP A 192 10.03 -12.04 -6.08
CA ASP A 192 10.39 -13.37 -5.59
C ASP A 192 10.26 -13.45 -4.06
N LEU A 193 9.22 -14.14 -3.58
CA LEU A 193 8.99 -14.32 -2.14
C LEU A 193 10.04 -15.21 -1.46
N ALA A 194 10.77 -16.05 -2.20
CA ALA A 194 11.88 -16.80 -1.61
C ALA A 194 13.06 -15.87 -1.30
N GLU A 195 13.36 -14.91 -2.17
CA GLU A 195 14.35 -13.86 -1.88
C GLU A 195 13.91 -12.98 -0.71
N MET A 196 12.63 -12.63 -0.64
CA MET A 196 12.09 -11.86 0.49
C MET A 196 12.20 -12.64 1.81
N ARG A 197 11.93 -13.95 1.81
CA ARG A 197 12.11 -14.81 3.00
C ARG A 197 13.56 -14.96 3.43
N ALA A 198 14.51 -14.89 2.51
CA ALA A 198 15.93 -14.89 2.86
C ALA A 198 16.33 -13.63 3.65
N ILE A 199 15.59 -12.52 3.49
CA ILE A 199 15.80 -11.28 4.24
C ILE A 199 15.02 -11.28 5.56
N SER A 200 13.74 -11.64 5.51
CA SER A 200 12.86 -11.74 6.67
C SER A 200 12.22 -13.14 6.68
N PRO A 201 12.76 -14.11 7.43
CA PRO A 201 12.29 -15.50 7.42
C PRO A 201 10.80 -15.64 7.76
N ASP A 202 10.31 -14.77 8.64
CA ASP A 202 8.94 -14.77 9.15
C ASP A 202 8.05 -13.79 8.36
N LEU A 203 8.08 -13.85 7.01
CA LEU A 203 7.19 -13.02 6.19
C LEU A 203 5.73 -13.21 6.59
N THR A 204 5.06 -12.09 6.78
CA THR A 204 3.67 -12.09 7.21
C THR A 204 2.77 -12.42 6.02
N SER A 205 2.07 -13.55 6.07
CA SER A 205 0.99 -13.84 5.10
C SER A 205 -0.26 -13.00 5.42
N PHE A 206 -1.10 -12.74 4.42
CA PHE A 206 -2.35 -12.01 4.62
C PHE A 206 -3.26 -12.70 5.63
N ARG A 207 -3.29 -14.04 5.59
CA ARG A 207 -3.99 -14.88 6.56
C ARG A 207 -3.47 -14.69 8.00
N ALA A 208 -2.16 -14.60 8.20
CA ALA A 208 -1.58 -14.36 9.52
C ALA A 208 -1.83 -12.91 9.98
N TRP A 209 -1.68 -11.94 9.06
CA TRP A 209 -1.91 -10.53 9.33
C TRP A 209 -3.35 -10.24 9.76
N ILE A 210 -4.34 -10.78 9.05
CA ILE A 210 -5.76 -10.55 9.36
C ILE A 210 -6.19 -11.22 10.67
N ALA A 211 -5.54 -12.30 11.06
CA ALA A 211 -5.78 -12.97 12.34
C ALA A 211 -5.29 -12.13 13.55
N THR A 212 -4.41 -11.14 13.31
CA THR A 212 -3.76 -10.34 14.33
C THR A 212 -4.05 -8.84 14.14
N SER A 213 -3.17 -8.12 13.45
CA SER A 213 -3.26 -6.67 13.23
C SER A 213 -4.52 -6.28 12.44
N GLY A 214 -4.83 -7.01 11.36
CA GLY A 214 -6.00 -6.73 10.53
C GLY A 214 -7.34 -7.03 11.20
N ARG A 215 -7.36 -7.86 12.27
CA ARG A 215 -8.60 -8.18 13.01
C ARG A 215 -9.26 -6.92 13.56
N LYS A 216 -8.46 -5.95 14.00
CA LYS A 216 -8.93 -4.70 14.63
C LYS A 216 -9.61 -3.75 13.64
N THR A 217 -9.25 -3.87 12.35
CA THR A 217 -9.71 -2.99 11.28
C THR A 217 -10.78 -3.63 10.40
N LEU A 218 -11.03 -4.94 10.57
CA LEU A 218 -12.08 -5.65 9.87
C LEU A 218 -13.45 -5.02 10.20
N PRO A 219 -14.21 -4.52 9.21
CA PRO A 219 -15.53 -3.97 9.43
C PRO A 219 -16.51 -5.10 9.77
N ILE A 220 -16.61 -5.45 11.06
CA ILE A 220 -17.53 -6.47 11.53
C ILE A 220 -18.95 -5.88 11.60
N VAL A 221 -19.90 -6.48 10.91
CA VAL A 221 -21.33 -6.23 11.17
C VAL A 221 -21.73 -7.05 12.38
N SER A 222 -21.96 -6.40 13.51
CA SER A 222 -22.70 -7.08 14.58
C SER A 222 -24.13 -7.32 14.09
N PRO A 223 -24.75 -8.49 14.37
CA PRO A 223 -26.14 -8.77 13.98
C PRO A 223 -27.16 -7.72 14.47
N ARG A 224 -26.80 -6.87 15.44
CA ARG A 224 -27.62 -5.76 15.96
C ARG A 224 -27.71 -4.55 15.02
N GLN A 225 -26.77 -4.34 14.10
CA GLN A 225 -26.70 -3.12 13.26
C GLN A 225 -27.50 -3.21 11.96
N ILE A 226 -27.92 -4.41 11.55
CA ILE A 226 -28.72 -4.65 10.33
C ILE A 226 -30.05 -3.86 10.38
N SER A 227 -30.63 -3.67 11.56
CA SER A 227 -31.90 -2.97 11.76
C SER A 227 -31.81 -1.44 11.59
N GLN A 228 -30.62 -0.84 11.71
CA GLN A 228 -30.41 0.61 11.62
C GLN A 228 -30.02 1.07 10.21
N HIS A 229 -29.32 0.22 9.44
CA HIS A 229 -28.79 0.59 8.11
C HIS A 229 -29.89 0.80 7.05
N LEU A 230 -31.04 0.15 7.17
CA LEU A 230 -32.18 0.30 6.24
C LEU A 230 -32.88 1.68 6.32
N ARG A 231 -32.54 2.53 7.31
CA ARG A 231 -33.16 3.87 7.46
C ARG A 231 -32.28 5.04 7.01
N SER A 232 -31.01 4.81 6.66
CA SER A 232 -30.01 5.91 6.53
C SER A 232 -29.56 6.22 5.09
N ASN A 233 -30.12 5.56 4.06
CA ASN A 233 -29.68 5.69 2.66
C ASN A 233 -30.12 6.99 1.95
N ALA A 234 -29.94 8.16 2.59
CA ALA A 234 -30.25 9.46 1.98
C ALA A 234 -29.05 10.41 1.82
N GLU A 235 -27.87 10.14 2.40
CA GLU A 235 -26.78 11.14 2.46
C GLU A 235 -25.41 10.67 1.91
N THR A 236 -25.39 9.80 0.91
CA THR A 236 -24.15 9.21 0.34
C THR A 236 -23.46 10.11 -0.71
N ARG A 237 -23.23 11.40 -0.43
CA ARG A 237 -22.52 12.29 -1.39
C ARG A 237 -21.24 12.98 -0.91
N TYR A 238 -20.79 12.79 0.33
CA TYR A 238 -19.60 13.50 0.84
C TYR A 238 -18.52 12.63 1.53
N VAL A 239 -18.64 11.29 1.51
CA VAL A 239 -17.78 10.40 2.32
C VAL A 239 -16.43 10.04 1.65
N LEU A 240 -16.19 10.44 0.39
CA LEU A 240 -14.99 10.07 -0.37
C LEU A 240 -13.67 10.67 0.16
N LEU A 241 -13.73 11.66 1.07
CA LEU A 241 -12.53 12.38 1.55
C LEU A 241 -12.12 12.07 3.01
N ALA A 242 -12.96 11.37 3.79
CA ALA A 242 -12.78 11.29 5.25
C ALA A 242 -12.03 10.06 5.78
N VAL A 243 -11.93 8.95 5.02
CA VAL A 243 -11.43 7.67 5.60
C VAL A 243 -9.92 7.45 5.43
N LEU A 244 -9.22 8.34 4.71
CA LEU A 244 -7.75 8.38 4.74
C LEU A 244 -7.17 9.14 5.96
N PHE A 245 -8.02 9.75 6.79
CA PHE A 245 -7.60 10.69 7.84
C PHE A 245 -7.32 10.10 9.23
N SER A 246 -7.66 8.84 9.52
CA SER A 246 -7.67 8.38 10.94
C SER A 246 -6.68 7.27 11.30
N HIS A 247 -6.13 6.50 10.36
CA HIS A 247 -5.38 5.27 10.71
C HIS A 247 -3.84 5.37 10.68
N LEU A 248 -3.27 6.52 10.31
CA LEU A 248 -1.81 6.75 10.41
C LEU A 248 -1.40 7.73 11.52
N ALA A 249 -2.35 8.44 12.14
CA ALA A 249 -2.07 9.34 13.25
C ALA A 249 -1.89 8.60 14.60
N GLU A 250 -2.48 7.42 14.77
CA GLU A 250 -2.43 6.67 16.04
C GLU A 250 -1.22 5.74 16.18
N ILE A 251 -0.49 5.45 15.10
CA ILE A 251 0.69 4.56 15.14
C ILE A 251 1.97 5.30 15.56
N CYS A 252 1.97 6.64 15.63
CA CYS A 252 3.10 7.44 16.09
C CYS A 252 2.97 7.99 17.53
N GLN A 253 2.01 7.53 18.33
CA GLN A 253 1.83 7.97 19.73
C GLN A 253 1.68 6.84 20.77
N ALA A 254 2.26 5.66 20.54
CA ALA A 254 2.40 4.63 21.57
C ALA A 254 3.86 4.21 21.77
#